data_AF-A0A7K0ZXR2-F1
#
_entry.id   AF-A0A7K0ZXR2-F1
#
_cell.length_a   1.000
_cell.length_b   1.000
_cell.length_c   1.000
_cell.angle_alpha   90.00
_cell.angle_beta   90.00
_cell.angle_gamma   90.00
#
_symmetry.space_group_name_H-M   'P 1'
#
loop_
_entity.id
_entity.type
_entity.pdbx_description
1 polymer ?
#
loop_
_entity_poly.entity_id
_entity_poly.type
_entity_poly.pdbx_seq_one_letter_code
_entity_poly.pdbx_strand_id
1 'polypeptide(L)'
;MPDTDHHRTTVTRADLAHNPRSTTMRRLARLRAMSPRVISPALIGLGAFLVVAGVLVRLYAYPALAAVPTNYDSFTTLEATDATIFNTDPEVLAPETTDLAITSHTVAGHYPDAPEGVVVWANSVTVRT
;
A
#
# COMPACT_ATOMS: atom_id res chain seq x y z
N MET A 1 2.63 -87.49 -16.73
CA MET A 1 3.33 -87.50 -18.03
C MET A 1 2.36 -88.07 -19.05
N PRO A 2 2.20 -87.46 -20.23
CA PRO A 2 2.93 -86.29 -20.74
C PRO A 2 2.34 -84.98 -20.11
N ASP A 3 2.84 -83.75 -20.30
CA ASP A 3 3.77 -83.16 -21.30
C ASP A 3 3.10 -82.91 -22.67
N THR A 4 3.49 -81.96 -23.53
CA THR A 4 4.37 -80.78 -23.33
C THR A 4 3.52 -79.58 -22.80
N ASP A 5 3.35 -78.36 -23.35
CA ASP A 5 3.84 -77.65 -24.55
C ASP A 5 3.79 -76.10 -24.34
N HIS A 6 3.63 -75.30 -25.39
CA HIS A 6 3.81 -73.84 -25.39
C HIS A 6 2.78 -73.07 -26.23
N HIS A 7 2.32 -71.92 -25.74
CA HIS A 7 2.13 -70.74 -26.61
C HIS A 7 2.59 -69.47 -25.90
N ARG A 8 3.91 -69.23 -25.97
CA ARG A 8 4.54 -67.96 -25.58
C ARG A 8 4.45 -66.99 -26.75
N THR A 9 3.55 -66.02 -26.69
CA THR A 9 3.58 -64.79 -27.51
C THR A 9 4.05 -63.62 -26.62
N THR A 10 5.35 -63.49 -26.35
CA THR A 10 6.22 -62.55 -27.10
C THR A 10 5.59 -61.18 -27.37
N VAL A 11 5.12 -60.49 -26.32
CA VAL A 11 5.03 -59.02 -26.36
C VAL A 11 6.47 -58.50 -26.48
N THR A 12 6.78 -57.90 -27.63
CA THR A 12 8.16 -57.57 -28.04
C THR A 12 8.78 -56.51 -27.14
N ARG A 13 9.98 -56.79 -26.61
CA ARG A 13 10.71 -55.93 -25.65
C ARG A 13 11.12 -54.55 -26.19
N ALA A 14 10.83 -54.24 -27.46
CA ALA A 14 11.08 -52.95 -28.10
C ALA A 14 9.98 -51.89 -27.82
N ASP A 15 8.72 -52.30 -27.61
CA ASP A 15 7.56 -51.38 -27.55
C ASP A 15 7.50 -50.52 -26.27
N LEU A 16 8.34 -50.81 -25.27
CA LEU A 16 8.44 -50.02 -24.03
C LEU A 16 9.38 -48.81 -24.13
N ALA A 17 10.06 -48.61 -25.28
CA ALA A 17 11.07 -47.57 -25.44
C ALA A 17 10.53 -46.16 -25.77
N HIS A 18 9.25 -46.01 -26.13
CA HIS A 18 8.72 -44.73 -26.63
C HIS A 18 7.40 -44.27 -25.98
N ASN A 19 7.40 -44.08 -24.65
CA ASN A 19 6.32 -43.39 -23.95
C ASN A 19 6.73 -41.94 -23.57
N PRO A 20 6.44 -40.92 -24.42
CA PRO A 20 6.86 -39.54 -24.19
C PRO A 20 6.16 -38.85 -22.99
N ARG A 21 5.09 -39.45 -22.43
CA ARG A 21 4.38 -38.89 -21.27
C ARG A 21 5.22 -38.94 -19.97
N SER A 22 6.24 -39.79 -19.92
CA SER A 22 7.12 -39.98 -18.75
C SER A 22 8.04 -38.79 -18.47
N THR A 23 8.47 -38.06 -19.51
CA THR A 23 9.50 -37.01 -19.40
C THR A 23 8.95 -35.69 -18.86
N THR A 24 7.75 -35.30 -19.31
CA THR A 24 7.15 -33.99 -19.00
C THR A 24 6.79 -33.84 -17.52
N MET A 25 6.23 -34.89 -16.90
CA MET A 25 5.84 -34.86 -15.48
C MET A 25 7.04 -34.70 -14.53
N ARG A 26 8.25 -35.13 -14.93
CA ARG A 26 9.47 -34.99 -14.10
C ARG A 26 9.96 -33.55 -13.94
N ARG A 27 9.57 -32.61 -14.81
CA ARG A 27 9.97 -31.19 -14.66
C ARG A 27 9.12 -30.42 -13.66
N LEU A 28 7.82 -30.72 -13.56
CA LEU A 28 6.90 -30.03 -12.64
C LEU A 28 7.21 -30.32 -11.15
N ALA A 29 7.76 -31.49 -10.84
CA ALA A 29 8.12 -31.88 -9.48
C ALA A 29 9.22 -31.00 -8.83
N ARG A 30 10.03 -30.26 -9.62
CA ARG A 30 11.12 -29.42 -9.08
C ARG A 30 10.68 -28.05 -8.54
N LEU A 31 9.45 -27.61 -8.81
CA LEU A 31 8.94 -26.31 -8.34
C LEU A 31 8.22 -26.36 -6.98
N ARG A 32 8.05 -27.55 -6.38
CA ARG A 32 7.26 -27.74 -5.14
C ARG A 32 8.09 -28.19 -3.93
N ALA A 33 9.22 -27.53 -3.68
CA ALA A 33 10.03 -27.78 -2.47
C ALA A 33 10.92 -26.58 -2.05
N MET A 34 10.34 -25.38 -1.88
CA MET A 34 10.87 -24.50 -0.84
C MET A 34 10.56 -25.18 0.50
N SER A 35 11.60 -25.59 1.24
CA SER A 35 11.44 -26.47 2.41
C SER A 35 10.48 -25.87 3.44
N PRO A 36 9.39 -26.56 3.85
CA PRO A 36 8.46 -26.04 4.85
C PRO A 36 9.14 -25.77 6.21
N ARG A 37 10.26 -26.47 6.48
CA ARG A 37 11.17 -26.27 7.61
C ARG A 37 11.78 -24.85 7.69
N VAL A 38 11.80 -24.09 6.59
CA VAL A 38 12.34 -22.71 6.55
C VAL A 38 11.21 -21.68 6.57
N ILE A 39 10.05 -21.99 5.97
CA ILE A 39 8.89 -21.09 5.92
C ILE A 39 8.29 -20.89 7.32
N SER A 40 8.12 -21.98 8.11
CA SER A 40 7.53 -21.89 9.45
C SER A 40 8.28 -20.96 10.43
N PRO A 41 9.61 -21.08 10.64
CA PRO A 41 10.32 -20.16 11.53
C PRO A 41 10.34 -18.71 11.01
N ALA A 42 10.35 -18.49 9.68
CA ALA A 42 10.26 -17.15 9.11
C ALA A 42 8.90 -16.48 9.41
N LEU A 43 7.78 -17.22 9.29
CA LEU A 43 6.45 -16.73 9.65
C LEU A 43 6.31 -16.47 11.16
N ILE A 44 6.89 -17.32 12.01
CA ILE A 44 6.89 -17.13 13.47
C ILE A 44 7.69 -15.86 13.84
N GLY A 45 8.87 -15.68 13.25
CA GLY A 45 9.71 -14.49 13.45
C GLY A 45 9.01 -13.20 12.97
N LEU A 46 8.37 -13.24 11.79
CA LEU A 46 7.60 -12.11 11.27
C LEU A 46 6.38 -11.80 12.15
N GLY A 47 5.66 -12.81 12.63
CA GLY A 47 4.53 -12.63 13.54
C GLY A 47 4.94 -11.99 14.87
N ALA A 48 6.02 -12.48 15.48
CA ALA A 48 6.58 -11.89 16.71
C ALA A 48 7.07 -10.46 16.48
N PHE A 49 7.75 -10.19 15.35
CA PHE A 49 8.18 -8.85 14.96
C PHE A 49 6.99 -7.90 14.80
N LEU A 50 5.92 -8.31 14.12
CA LEU A 50 4.72 -7.48 13.91
C LEU A 50 3.98 -7.18 15.22
N VAL A 51 3.93 -8.12 16.17
CA VAL A 51 3.38 -7.88 17.52
C VAL A 51 4.22 -6.84 18.27
N VAL A 52 5.55 -6.99 18.29
CA VAL A 52 6.46 -6.03 18.93
C VAL A 52 6.38 -4.65 18.26
N ALA A 53 6.36 -4.60 16.92
CA ALA A 53 6.21 -3.36 16.16
C ALA A 53 4.87 -2.67 16.46
N GLY A 54 3.76 -3.42 16.54
CA GLY A 54 2.45 -2.87 16.93
C GLY A 54 2.44 -2.28 18.34
N VAL A 55 3.15 -2.90 19.29
CA VAL A 55 3.33 -2.36 20.64
C VAL A 55 4.19 -1.09 20.63
N LEU A 56 5.31 -1.06 19.90
CA LEU A 56 6.12 0.17 19.75
C LEU A 56 5.32 1.29 19.06
N VAL A 57 4.55 0.99 18.02
CA VAL A 57 3.68 1.97 17.36
C VAL A 57 2.66 2.54 18.36
N ARG A 58 2.03 1.71 19.20
CA ARG A 58 1.07 2.20 20.22
C ARG A 58 1.73 3.02 21.34
N LEU A 59 2.95 2.69 21.76
CA LEU A 59 3.60 3.31 22.92
C LEU A 59 4.51 4.50 22.58
N TYR A 60 5.06 4.58 21.36
CA TYR A 60 5.94 5.66 20.91
C TYR A 60 5.37 6.47 19.75
N ALA A 61 4.93 5.81 18.67
CA ALA A 61 4.48 6.54 17.48
C ALA A 61 3.11 7.20 17.67
N TYR A 62 2.15 6.50 18.27
CA TYR A 62 0.79 7.00 18.48
C TYR A 62 0.75 8.27 19.36
N PRO A 63 1.39 8.37 20.54
CA PRO A 63 1.41 9.62 21.28
C PRO A 63 2.11 10.77 20.53
N ALA A 64 3.11 10.49 19.70
CA ALA A 64 3.79 11.51 18.89
C ALA A 64 3.00 11.95 17.63
N LEU A 65 2.12 11.11 17.11
CA LEU A 65 1.32 11.37 15.90
C LEU A 65 -0.11 11.86 16.20
N ALA A 66 -0.69 11.44 17.32
CA ALA A 66 -2.02 11.88 17.76
C ALA A 66 -1.97 13.21 18.52
N ALA A 67 -0.85 13.54 19.17
CA ALA A 67 -0.63 14.85 19.78
C ALA A 67 -0.20 15.88 18.73
N VAL A 68 -1.14 16.28 17.86
CA VAL A 68 -0.94 17.44 16.98
C VAL A 68 -0.78 18.68 17.88
N PRO A 69 0.24 19.54 17.68
CA PRO A 69 0.55 20.61 18.63
C PRO A 69 -0.62 21.56 18.91
N THR A 70 -0.95 21.77 20.18
CA THR A 70 -2.02 22.69 20.62
C THR A 70 -1.69 24.17 20.39
N ASN A 71 -0.45 24.44 19.99
CA ASN A 71 0.11 25.74 19.61
C ASN A 71 0.53 25.77 18.13
N TYR A 72 -0.07 24.93 17.28
CA TYR A 72 0.21 24.94 15.85
C TYR A 72 -0.28 26.25 15.22
N ASP A 73 0.66 26.97 14.59
CA ASP A 73 0.43 28.19 13.82
C ASP A 73 1.21 28.02 12.51
N SER A 74 0.54 28.16 11.36
CA SER A 74 1.11 27.84 10.05
C SER A 74 0.54 28.70 8.95
N PHE A 75 1.44 29.29 8.16
CA PHE A 75 1.13 30.09 6.98
C PHE A 75 1.58 29.32 5.73
N THR A 76 0.63 29.03 4.85
CA THR A 76 0.89 28.45 3.52
C THR A 76 0.61 29.53 2.48
N THR A 77 1.64 30.02 1.82
CA THR A 77 1.51 30.96 0.70
C THR A 77 1.67 30.21 -0.63
N LEU A 78 0.75 30.44 -1.56
CA LEU A 78 0.90 30.09 -2.97
C LEU A 78 0.90 31.37 -3.80
N GLU A 79 1.82 31.46 -4.73
CA GLU A 79 1.95 32.56 -5.69
C GLU A 79 1.90 31.97 -7.10
N ALA A 80 1.14 32.60 -7.99
CA ALA A 80 1.07 32.25 -9.40
C ALA A 80 1.07 33.53 -10.25
N THR A 81 2.18 33.76 -10.96
CA THR A 81 2.30 34.86 -11.93
C THR A 81 1.53 34.54 -13.21
N ASP A 82 1.02 35.56 -13.90
CA ASP A 82 0.24 35.41 -15.14
C ASP A 82 -0.95 34.41 -15.02
N ALA A 83 -1.62 34.38 -13.87
CA ALA A 83 -2.70 33.43 -13.59
C ALA A 83 -4.01 33.86 -14.27
N THR A 84 -4.50 33.03 -15.20
CA THR A 84 -5.84 33.22 -15.78
C THR A 84 -6.92 32.78 -14.80
N ILE A 85 -7.60 33.75 -14.20
CA ILE A 85 -8.75 33.57 -13.31
C ILE A 85 -10.05 33.92 -14.03
N PHE A 86 -11.21 33.53 -13.49
CA PHE A 86 -12.51 34.00 -13.98
C PHE A 86 -12.97 35.18 -13.13
N ASN A 87 -12.95 36.38 -13.69
CA ASN A 87 -13.43 37.56 -12.99
C ASN A 87 -14.96 37.46 -12.81
N THR A 88 -15.41 37.52 -11.55
CA THR A 88 -16.82 37.36 -11.16
C THR A 88 -17.50 38.71 -10.88
N ASP A 89 -16.81 39.83 -11.15
CA ASP A 89 -17.42 41.16 -11.17
C ASP A 89 -18.54 41.21 -12.23
N PRO A 90 -19.74 41.69 -11.89
CA PRO A 90 -20.89 41.72 -12.81
C PRO A 90 -20.70 42.59 -14.06
N GLU A 91 -19.72 43.52 -14.09
CA GLU A 91 -19.39 44.31 -15.28
C GLU A 91 -18.42 43.59 -16.24
N VAL A 92 -17.69 42.57 -15.76
CA VAL A 92 -16.65 41.86 -16.54
C VAL A 92 -17.09 40.45 -16.93
N LEU A 93 -17.44 39.60 -15.95
CA LEU A 93 -17.90 38.20 -16.13
C LEU A 93 -17.10 37.37 -17.16
N ALA A 94 -15.78 37.52 -17.19
CA ALA A 94 -14.90 36.97 -18.22
C ALA A 94 -13.55 36.47 -17.64
N PRO A 95 -12.80 35.64 -18.38
CA PRO A 95 -11.42 35.29 -18.00
C PRO A 95 -10.50 36.51 -18.04
N GLU A 96 -9.69 36.68 -17.00
CA GLU A 96 -8.72 37.76 -16.83
C GLU A 96 -7.39 37.17 -16.35
N THR A 97 -6.27 37.79 -16.74
CA THR A 97 -4.92 37.38 -16.33
C THR A 97 -4.35 38.40 -15.35
N THR A 98 -4.09 37.97 -14.12
CA THR A 98 -3.43 38.77 -13.07
C THR A 98 -2.48 37.89 -12.24
N ASP A 99 -1.63 38.51 -11.42
CA ASP A 99 -0.80 37.79 -10.45
C ASP A 99 -1.65 37.39 -9.24
N LEU A 100 -1.69 36.10 -8.91
CA LEU A 100 -2.54 35.54 -7.87
C LEU A 100 -1.73 35.14 -6.65
N ALA A 101 -1.99 35.78 -5.50
CA ALA A 101 -1.39 35.45 -4.21
C ALA A 101 -2.44 34.91 -3.23
N ILE A 102 -2.29 33.66 -2.80
CA ILE A 102 -3.17 33.00 -1.84
C ILE A 102 -2.39 32.72 -0.56
N THR A 103 -2.81 33.34 0.56
CA THR A 103 -2.29 33.02 1.89
C THR A 103 -3.35 32.26 2.67
N SER A 104 -3.07 31.01 3.03
CA SER A 104 -3.87 30.26 4.00
C SER A 104 -3.17 30.27 5.36
N HIS A 105 -3.89 30.64 6.40
CA HIS A 105 -3.41 30.68 7.78
C HIS A 105 -4.21 29.70 8.63
N THR A 106 -3.51 28.77 9.31
CA THR A 106 -4.11 27.70 10.12
C THR A 106 -3.60 27.78 11.55
N VAL A 107 -4.53 27.88 12.51
CA VAL A 107 -4.24 27.99 13.95
C VAL A 107 -5.01 26.96 14.75
N ALA A 108 -4.29 26.19 15.57
CA ALA A 108 -4.85 25.41 16.65
C ALA A 108 -5.05 26.32 17.88
N GLY A 109 -6.24 26.29 18.49
CA GLY A 109 -6.55 27.17 19.62
C GLY A 109 -7.56 26.60 20.60
N HIS A 110 -7.57 27.19 21.79
CA HIS A 110 -8.63 27.03 22.78
C HIS A 110 -9.61 28.20 22.60
N TYR A 111 -10.80 27.90 22.09
CA TYR A 111 -11.85 28.88 21.85
C TYR A 111 -12.84 28.85 23.03
N PRO A 112 -13.47 29.98 23.42
CA PRO A 112 -14.30 30.03 24.62
C PRO A 112 -15.51 29.08 24.60
N ASP A 113 -15.99 28.72 23.42
CA ASP A 113 -17.11 27.79 23.20
C ASP A 113 -16.67 26.33 22.96
N ALA A 114 -15.36 26.03 23.03
CA ALA A 114 -14.84 24.68 22.82
C ALA A 114 -15.04 23.81 24.08
N PRO A 115 -15.53 22.55 23.95
CA PRO A 115 -15.61 21.63 25.09
C PRO A 115 -14.22 21.32 25.67
N GLU A 116 -14.14 21.04 26.98
CA GLU A 116 -12.86 20.70 27.62
C GLU A 116 -12.16 19.52 26.95
N GLY A 117 -10.87 19.69 26.67
CA GLY A 117 -10.04 18.70 25.96
C GLY A 117 -10.18 18.72 24.43
N VAL A 118 -11.04 19.56 23.84
CA VAL A 118 -11.18 19.69 22.38
C VAL A 118 -10.30 20.82 21.85
N VAL A 119 -9.33 20.47 21.01
CA VAL A 119 -8.53 21.44 20.24
C VAL A 119 -9.32 21.81 18.98
N VAL A 120 -9.65 23.09 18.81
CA VAL A 120 -10.33 23.59 17.62
C VAL A 120 -9.31 24.17 16.65
N TRP A 121 -9.53 23.88 15.36
CA TRP A 121 -8.64 24.23 14.26
C TRP A 121 -9.36 25.24 13.36
N ALA A 122 -8.90 26.49 13.37
CA ALA A 122 -9.37 27.50 12.44
C ALA A 122 -8.43 27.56 11.23
N ASN A 123 -9.03 27.61 10.05
CA ASN A 123 -8.34 27.94 8.81
C ASN A 123 -8.98 29.21 8.25
N SER A 124 -8.15 30.16 7.82
CA SER A 124 -8.57 31.31 7.02
C SER A 124 -7.80 31.31 5.70
N VAL A 125 -8.43 31.82 4.64
CA VAL A 125 -7.81 31.96 3.32
C VAL A 125 -8.02 33.40 2.87
N THR A 126 -6.91 34.09 2.60
CA THR A 126 -6.90 35.39 1.94
C THR A 126 -6.44 35.19 0.51
N VAL A 127 -7.25 35.64 -0.45
CA VAL A 127 -6.86 35.72 -1.87
C VAL A 127 -6.59 37.18 -2.21
N ARG A 128 -5.53 37.44 -2.99
CA ARG A 128 -5.17 38.75 -3.54
C ARG A 128 -4.83 38.61 -5.01
N THR A 129 -5.13 39.66 -5.76
CA THR A 129 -5.17 39.77 -7.23
C THR A 129 -4.86 41.21 -7.64
#